data_AF-A0A1W1ZBV7-F1
#
_entry.id   AF-A0A1W1ZBV7-F1
#
_cell.length_a   1.000
_cell.length_b   1.000
_cell.length_c   1.000
_cell.angle_alpha   90.00
_cell.angle_beta   90.00
_cell.angle_gamma   90.00
#
_symmetry.space_group_name_H-M   'P 1'
#
loop_
_entity.id
_entity.type
_entity.pdbx_description
1 polymer ?
#
loop_
_entity_poly.entity_id
_entity_poly.type
_entity_poly.pdbx_seq_one_letter_code
_entity_poly.pdbx_strand_id
1 'polypeptide(L)'
;MKKKVLIITYYWPPAGGPGVQRWLKFAKYLPEFGIEPIIYTPENPSYPIIDESLLNEVSPDLKILKTKIWEPYQIAEKLNSKSKQYKAGQFEKAEKQSFLTRLAVFVRGNFFIPDARQYWVEPSVRFLRKYLKENQIETIITTGPPHSLHLIGYKLKEFYPELKWLADFRDPWTQISYHSELKLTSFAQKSHEILERKVLKNADAVIATSFTDAENYKNLGAGRVEVITNGFEEPDFNNSFKIQNSKFKISYSGGLEFARNPLVVWQALDELIQENSEFSTDFELEFIGNLSQEVENSIINNNLSDYLIKKGYVSHKESIELIKNSTLLLLTNFPDEKSKGIIPGKIFEYMATGNPILAIGPGGADVEKILTKTESGSYFTHQQNSEVKSFISEEYKKWKTNFFKNPSSKIHQYSRKSLTERLSQLISSL
;
A
#
# COMPACT_ATOMS: atom_id res chain seq x y z
N MET A 1 -16.01 30.17 1.52
CA MET A 1 -14.80 29.88 2.31
C MET A 1 -14.45 28.41 2.13
N LYS A 2 -13.16 28.03 2.07
CA LYS A 2 -12.77 26.62 1.97
C LYS A 2 -13.11 25.88 3.28
N LYS A 3 -13.55 24.62 3.20
CA LYS A 3 -13.84 23.78 4.39
C LYS A 3 -12.51 23.35 5.01
N LYS A 4 -12.23 23.76 6.25
CA LYS A 4 -11.01 23.37 6.96
C LYS A 4 -11.14 21.95 7.49
N VAL A 5 -10.13 21.12 7.23
CA VAL A 5 -10.09 19.72 7.68
C VAL A 5 -8.75 19.45 8.35
N LEU A 6 -8.77 19.00 9.61
CA LEU A 6 -7.56 18.61 10.32
C LEU A 6 -7.24 17.13 10.04
N ILE A 7 -6.07 16.87 9.45
CA ILE A 7 -5.56 15.53 9.14
C ILE A 7 -4.50 15.16 10.18
N ILE A 8 -4.79 14.14 10.96
CA ILE A 8 -3.93 13.60 12.01
C ILE A 8 -3.18 12.40 11.42
N THR A 9 -1.88 12.57 11.19
CA THR A 9 -1.02 11.57 10.55
C THR A 9 0.33 11.45 11.26
N TYR A 10 0.86 10.22 11.33
CA TYR A 10 2.19 9.97 11.89
C TYR A 10 3.26 10.08 10.82
N TYR A 11 2.98 9.56 9.62
CA TYR A 11 3.90 9.57 8.50
C TYR A 11 3.65 10.81 7.64
N TRP A 12 4.58 11.76 7.74
CA TRP A 12 4.58 12.99 6.96
C TRP A 12 6.00 13.28 6.47
N PRO A 13 6.22 13.91 5.29
CA PRO A 13 7.56 14.25 4.83
C PRO A 13 8.42 14.91 5.93
N PRO A 14 9.68 14.48 6.08
CA PRO A 14 10.46 13.65 5.15
C PRO A 14 10.35 12.13 5.39
N ALA A 15 9.29 11.62 6.03
CA ALA A 15 9.04 10.18 6.04
C ALA A 15 9.03 9.63 4.61
N GLY A 16 9.70 8.50 4.37
CA GLY A 16 9.66 7.79 3.10
C GLY A 16 8.80 6.52 3.15
N GLY A 17 8.77 5.80 2.04
CA GLY A 17 8.05 4.53 1.90
C GLY A 17 6.54 4.68 1.63
N PRO A 18 5.78 3.58 1.58
CA PRO A 18 4.35 3.61 1.23
C PRO A 18 3.50 4.38 2.24
N GLY A 19 3.99 4.50 3.48
CA GLY A 19 3.30 5.13 4.59
C GLY A 19 3.02 6.63 4.42
N VAL A 20 3.82 7.36 3.65
CA VAL A 20 3.66 8.82 3.51
C VAL A 20 2.82 9.20 2.28
N GLN A 21 2.85 8.37 1.24
CA GLN A 21 2.44 8.74 -0.11
C GLN A 21 0.97 9.16 -0.18
N ARG A 22 0.07 8.35 0.40
CA ARG A 22 -1.39 8.54 0.28
C ARG A 22 -1.85 9.92 0.75
N TRP A 23 -1.51 10.30 1.98
CA TRP A 23 -1.98 11.55 2.58
C TRP A 23 -1.20 12.77 2.11
N LEU A 24 0.05 12.60 1.67
CA LEU A 24 0.76 13.64 0.94
C LEU A 24 0.02 14.01 -0.35
N LYS A 25 -0.37 13.01 -1.16
CA LYS A 25 -1.10 13.25 -2.41
C LYS A 25 -2.51 13.80 -2.18
N PHE A 26 -3.24 13.30 -1.18
CA PHE A 26 -4.54 13.90 -0.83
C PHE A 26 -4.39 15.36 -0.39
N ALA A 27 -3.45 15.68 0.50
CA ALA A 27 -3.24 17.06 0.93
C ALA A 27 -2.85 18.00 -0.22
N LYS A 28 -2.11 17.49 -1.23
CA LYS A 28 -1.78 18.23 -2.46
C LYS A 28 -3.02 18.60 -3.28
N TYR A 29 -3.95 17.67 -3.49
CA TYR A 29 -5.10 17.87 -4.39
C TYR A 29 -6.37 18.39 -3.69
N LEU A 30 -6.55 18.21 -2.37
CA LEU A 30 -7.74 18.68 -1.63
C LEU A 30 -8.06 20.17 -1.83
N PRO A 31 -7.08 21.09 -1.90
CA PRO A 31 -7.32 22.51 -2.19
C PRO A 31 -8.03 22.81 -3.50
N GLU A 32 -7.89 21.95 -4.52
CA GLU A 32 -8.59 22.06 -5.81
C GLU A 32 -10.09 21.77 -5.67
N PHE A 33 -10.48 21.00 -4.65
CA PHE A 33 -11.87 20.64 -4.36
C PHE A 33 -12.46 21.45 -3.19
N GLY A 34 -11.91 22.65 -2.94
CA GLY A 34 -12.46 23.59 -1.94
C GLY A 34 -12.21 23.19 -0.48
N ILE A 35 -11.33 22.21 -0.22
CA ILE A 35 -10.95 21.78 1.13
C ILE A 35 -9.58 22.35 1.49
N GLU A 36 -9.48 22.93 2.67
CA GLU A 36 -8.22 23.43 3.24
C GLU A 36 -7.68 22.39 4.24
N PRO A 37 -6.70 21.55 3.83
CA PRO A 37 -6.10 20.58 4.73
C PRO A 37 -5.16 21.28 5.72
N ILE A 38 -5.25 20.87 7.00
CA ILE A 38 -4.33 21.25 8.07
C ILE A 38 -3.73 19.96 8.61
N ILE A 39 -2.40 19.84 8.60
CA ILE A 39 -1.73 18.62 9.04
C ILE A 39 -1.38 18.71 10.52
N TYR A 40 -1.63 17.65 11.29
CA TYR A 40 -1.06 17.45 12.62
C TYR A 40 -0.20 16.18 12.63
N THR A 41 1.09 16.37 12.90
CA THR A 41 2.13 15.33 12.84
C THR A 41 3.15 15.52 13.97
N PRO A 42 3.84 14.47 14.46
CA PRO A 42 4.89 14.64 15.46
C PRO A 42 6.04 15.54 14.98
N GLU A 43 6.67 16.25 15.92
CA GLU A 43 7.90 17.03 15.67
C GLU A 43 9.15 16.14 15.58
N ASN A 44 9.20 15.08 16.40
CA ASN A 44 10.33 14.16 16.57
C ASN A 44 9.93 12.68 16.33
N PRO A 45 9.37 12.34 15.14
CA PRO A 45 9.01 10.97 14.81
C PRO A 45 10.24 10.08 14.63
N SER A 46 10.04 8.78 14.82
CA SER A 46 11.03 7.75 14.52
C SER A 46 10.61 6.97 13.27
N TYR A 47 10.99 7.50 12.10
CA TYR A 47 10.68 6.89 10.80
C TYR A 47 11.60 5.72 10.45
N PRO A 48 11.08 4.65 9.84
CA PRO A 48 11.92 3.55 9.33
C PRO A 48 12.69 3.95 8.07
N ILE A 49 12.10 4.80 7.23
CA ILE A 49 12.62 5.25 5.94
C ILE A 49 12.47 6.78 5.89
N ILE A 50 13.49 7.47 5.41
CA ILE A 50 13.49 8.92 5.19
C ILE A 50 13.72 9.16 3.70
N ASP A 51 12.94 10.07 3.13
CA ASP A 51 13.07 10.55 1.76
C ASP A 51 12.83 12.07 1.75
N GLU A 52 13.93 12.82 1.70
CA GLU A 52 13.88 14.29 1.72
C GLU A 52 13.30 14.87 0.42
N SER A 53 13.32 14.11 -0.69
CA SER A 53 12.80 14.59 -1.97
C SER A 53 11.29 14.87 -1.91
N LEU A 54 10.56 14.19 -1.02
CA LEU A 54 9.13 14.39 -0.81
C LEU A 54 8.77 15.74 -0.16
N LEU A 55 9.74 16.45 0.42
CA LEU A 55 9.51 17.82 0.91
C LEU A 55 9.18 18.78 -0.24
N ASN A 56 9.69 18.50 -1.45
CA ASN A 56 9.39 19.30 -2.65
C ASN A 56 7.92 19.21 -3.08
N GLU A 57 7.20 18.19 -2.60
CA GLU A 57 5.77 18.02 -2.89
C GLU A 57 4.85 18.70 -1.86
N VAL A 58 5.41 19.18 -0.75
CA VAL A 58 4.64 19.86 0.29
C VAL A 58 4.46 21.33 -0.12
N SER A 59 3.21 21.77 -0.27
CA SER A 59 2.92 23.18 -0.55
C SER A 59 3.47 24.07 0.58
N PRO A 60 4.17 25.17 0.27
CA PRO A 60 4.62 26.15 1.26
C PRO A 60 3.48 26.77 2.09
N ASP A 61 2.27 26.85 1.53
CA ASP A 61 1.09 27.41 2.17
C ASP A 61 0.35 26.39 3.07
N LEU A 62 0.78 25.13 3.08
CA LEU A 62 0.15 24.09 3.88
C LEU A 62 0.43 24.30 5.37
N LYS A 63 -0.63 24.48 6.15
CA LYS A 63 -0.51 24.59 7.61
C LYS A 63 -0.16 23.23 8.23
N ILE A 64 1.03 23.14 8.83
CA ILE A 64 1.51 21.93 9.52
C ILE A 64 1.72 22.25 11.00
N LEU A 65 0.98 21.56 11.85
CA LEU A 65 1.07 21.61 13.30
C LEU A 65 1.96 20.47 13.79
N LYS A 66 2.94 20.81 14.63
CA LYS A 66 3.87 19.84 15.21
C LYS A 66 3.90 19.97 16.73
N THR A 67 3.94 18.83 17.39
CA THR A 67 4.19 18.73 18.84
C THR A 67 5.22 17.65 19.11
N LYS A 68 6.07 17.85 20.11
CA LYS A 68 6.97 16.80 20.58
C LYS A 68 6.18 15.62 21.13
N ILE A 69 6.62 14.42 20.76
CA ILE A 69 6.05 13.15 21.21
C ILE A 69 7.10 12.33 21.95
N TRP A 70 6.62 11.46 22.83
CA TRP A 70 7.43 10.44 23.46
C TRP A 70 7.00 9.07 22.94
N GLU A 71 7.95 8.24 22.55
CA GLU A 71 7.70 6.85 22.17
C GLU A 71 8.86 5.95 22.64
N PRO A 72 8.58 4.71 23.07
CA PRO A 72 9.59 3.79 23.60
C PRO A 72 10.80 3.57 22.68
N TYR A 73 10.59 3.65 21.36
CA TYR A 73 11.64 3.45 20.36
C TYR A 73 12.76 4.49 20.43
N GLN A 74 12.49 5.71 20.91
CA GLN A 74 13.51 6.74 21.06
C GLN A 74 14.57 6.36 22.12
N ILE A 75 14.20 5.53 23.10
CA ILE A 75 15.14 4.97 24.08
C ILE A 75 15.92 3.82 23.45
N ALA A 76 15.24 2.89 22.78
CA ALA A 76 15.86 1.73 22.11
C ALA A 76 16.89 2.15 21.05
N GLU A 77 16.50 3.01 20.10
CA GLU A 77 17.18 4.26 19.80
C GLU A 77 18.65 4.43 20.18
N LYS A 78 18.78 5.09 21.33
CA LYS A 78 20.02 5.56 21.92
C LYS A 78 20.88 4.42 22.45
N LEU A 79 20.29 3.24 22.68
CA LEU A 79 20.97 2.07 23.22
C LEU A 79 21.52 1.16 22.12
N ASN A 80 20.88 1.07 20.95
CA ASN A 80 21.37 0.26 19.82
C ASN A 80 20.84 0.78 18.47
N SER A 81 21.75 1.28 17.62
CA SER A 81 21.45 1.82 16.30
C SER A 81 20.94 0.78 15.28
N LYS A 82 21.17 -0.52 15.51
CA LYS A 82 20.63 -1.62 14.69
C LYS A 82 19.12 -1.87 14.88
N SER A 83 18.49 -1.23 15.88
CA SER A 83 17.04 -1.36 16.16
C SER A 83 16.11 -0.78 15.06
N LYS A 84 16.66 -0.07 14.07
CA LYS A 84 15.91 0.48 12.93
C LYS A 84 15.26 -0.60 12.05
N GLN A 85 15.85 -1.80 11.94
CA GLN A 85 15.35 -2.88 11.07
C GLN A 85 13.96 -3.41 11.49
N TYR A 86 13.61 -3.39 12.78
CA TYR A 86 12.34 -3.94 13.30
C TYR A 86 11.11 -3.01 13.12
N LYS A 87 11.29 -1.85 12.48
CA LYS A 87 10.27 -0.79 12.40
C LYS A 87 9.39 -0.88 11.17
N ALA A 88 9.85 -1.54 10.11
CA ALA A 88 9.13 -1.64 8.84
C ALA A 88 8.07 -2.77 8.82
N GLY A 89 7.74 -3.36 9.97
CA GLY A 89 6.88 -4.56 10.02
C GLY A 89 7.55 -5.82 9.47
N GLN A 90 8.86 -5.76 9.19
CA GLN A 90 9.66 -6.93 8.85
C GLN A 90 9.93 -7.72 10.13
N PHE A 91 9.19 -8.79 10.33
CA PHE A 91 9.51 -9.80 11.33
C PHE A 91 10.45 -10.83 10.69
N GLU A 92 11.59 -11.09 11.32
CA GLU A 92 12.36 -12.28 10.97
C GLU A 92 11.50 -13.51 11.21
N LYS A 93 11.60 -14.53 10.33
CA LYS A 93 10.94 -15.84 10.51
C LYS A 93 11.11 -16.31 11.96
N ALA A 94 10.03 -16.74 12.60
CA ALA A 94 9.99 -17.10 14.03
C ALA A 94 11.08 -18.10 14.47
N GLU A 95 11.53 -18.94 13.53
CA GLU A 95 12.57 -19.95 13.69
C GLU A 95 13.98 -19.38 13.86
N LYS A 96 14.25 -18.15 13.38
CA LYS A 96 15.57 -17.48 13.50
C LYS A 96 15.63 -16.41 14.59
N GLN A 97 14.53 -16.15 15.30
CA GLN A 97 14.46 -15.09 16.31
C GLN A 97 15.21 -15.46 17.60
N SER A 98 16.17 -14.63 18.00
CA SER A 98 16.82 -14.72 19.32
C SER A 98 15.80 -14.60 20.47
N PHE A 99 16.12 -15.13 21.66
CA PHE A 99 15.25 -14.99 22.84
C PHE A 99 14.87 -13.52 23.13
N LEU A 100 15.83 -12.60 22.99
CA LEU A 100 15.62 -11.16 23.16
C LEU A 100 14.65 -10.60 22.11
N THR A 101 14.76 -11.02 20.84
CA THR A 101 13.81 -10.65 19.78
C THR A 101 12.41 -11.15 20.10
N ARG A 102 12.28 -12.39 20.58
CA ARG A 102 10.99 -12.97 20.96
C ARG A 102 10.34 -12.22 22.12
N LEU A 103 11.12 -11.85 23.13
CA LEU A 103 10.67 -11.05 24.27
C LEU A 103 10.26 -9.64 23.82
N ALA A 104 11.04 -8.99 22.95
CA ALA A 104 10.72 -7.67 22.43
C ALA A 104 9.40 -7.66 21.63
N VAL A 105 9.16 -8.68 20.79
CA VAL A 105 7.88 -8.86 20.08
C VAL A 105 6.73 -9.05 21.08
N PHE A 106 6.91 -9.92 22.08
CA PHE A 106 5.91 -10.14 23.12
C PHE A 106 5.58 -8.85 23.89
N VAL A 107 6.60 -8.11 24.34
CA VAL A 107 6.42 -6.84 25.05
C VAL A 107 5.69 -5.83 24.17
N ARG A 108 6.09 -5.72 22.90
CA ARG A 108 5.47 -4.81 21.93
C ARG A 108 4.00 -5.13 21.73
N GLY A 109 3.64 -6.39 21.51
CA GLY A 109 2.27 -6.82 21.25
C GLY A 109 1.35 -6.70 22.47
N ASN A 110 1.88 -6.86 23.69
CA ASN A 110 1.04 -7.00 24.88
C ASN A 110 0.95 -5.75 25.77
N PHE A 111 1.93 -4.84 25.72
CA PHE A 111 1.95 -3.64 26.58
C PHE A 111 1.71 -2.33 25.82
N PHE A 112 1.87 -2.34 24.50
CA PHE A 112 1.66 -1.17 23.66
C PHE A 112 0.46 -1.36 22.76
N ILE A 113 -0.74 -1.14 23.32
CA ILE A 113 -2.02 -1.40 22.65
C ILE A 113 -2.68 -0.06 22.26
N PRO A 114 -2.96 0.20 20.97
CA PRO A 114 -2.74 -0.70 19.83
C PRO A 114 -1.31 -0.73 19.31
N ASP A 115 -0.52 0.29 19.63
CA ASP A 115 0.87 0.39 19.23
C ASP A 115 1.62 1.34 20.16
N ALA A 116 2.94 1.46 19.98
CA ALA A 116 3.79 2.25 20.86
C ALA A 116 3.53 3.77 20.78
N ARG A 117 2.70 4.26 19.85
CA ARG A 117 2.28 5.66 19.76
C ARG A 117 1.07 5.95 20.64
N GLN A 118 0.58 5.00 21.45
CA GLN A 118 -0.52 5.24 22.40
C GLN A 118 -0.23 6.41 23.36
N TYR A 119 1.05 6.66 23.69
CA TYR A 119 1.48 7.77 24.54
C TYR A 119 1.34 9.15 23.90
N TRP A 120 1.11 9.20 22.59
CA TRP A 120 0.79 10.44 21.88
C TRP A 120 -0.68 10.83 22.02
N VAL A 121 -1.56 9.89 22.39
CA VAL A 121 -3.02 10.10 22.36
C VAL A 121 -3.45 11.24 23.29
N GLU A 122 -3.13 11.16 24.59
CA GLU A 122 -3.56 12.18 25.56
C GLU A 122 -2.96 13.58 25.31
N PRO A 123 -1.63 13.72 25.08
CA PRO A 123 -1.06 15.01 24.73
C PRO A 123 -1.68 15.63 23.47
N SER A 124 -1.95 14.81 22.44
CA SER A 124 -2.61 15.25 21.22
C SER A 124 -4.00 15.76 21.47
N VAL A 125 -4.82 14.99 22.20
CA VAL A 125 -6.21 15.37 22.49
C VAL A 125 -6.24 16.69 23.25
N ARG A 126 -5.36 16.89 24.25
CA ARG A 126 -5.28 18.16 24.98
C ARG A 126 -4.96 19.35 24.08
N PHE A 127 -3.95 19.21 23.21
CA PHE A 127 -3.55 20.26 22.28
C PHE A 127 -4.65 20.55 21.24
N LEU A 128 -5.15 19.50 20.59
CA LEU A 128 -6.12 19.59 19.50
C LEU A 128 -7.47 20.10 19.97
N ARG A 129 -7.90 19.79 21.21
CA ARG A 129 -9.15 20.34 21.75
C ARG A 129 -9.18 21.85 21.74
N LYS A 130 -8.07 22.48 22.17
CA LYS A 130 -7.93 23.94 22.15
C LYS A 130 -7.89 24.45 20.72
N TYR A 131 -7.05 23.83 19.89
CA TYR A 131 -6.84 24.26 18.50
C TYR A 131 -8.10 24.20 17.64
N LEU A 132 -8.87 23.10 17.71
CA LEU A 132 -10.12 22.92 16.95
C LEU A 132 -11.13 24.03 17.27
N LYS A 133 -11.31 24.34 18.57
CA LYS A 133 -12.23 25.39 19.04
C LYS A 133 -11.80 26.79 18.58
N GLU A 134 -10.52 27.12 18.73
CA GLU A 134 -9.99 28.45 18.36
C GLU A 134 -10.01 28.70 16.85
N ASN A 135 -9.90 27.64 16.04
CA ASN A 135 -9.82 27.75 14.58
C ASN A 135 -11.13 27.36 13.87
N GLN A 136 -12.20 27.06 14.63
CA GLN A 136 -13.52 26.65 14.11
C GLN A 136 -13.42 25.49 13.12
N ILE A 137 -12.69 24.44 13.50
CA ILE A 137 -12.52 23.24 12.66
C ILE A 137 -13.50 22.18 13.14
N GLU A 138 -14.43 21.81 12.26
CA GLU A 138 -15.53 20.89 12.56
C GLU A 138 -15.32 19.49 11.95
N THR A 139 -14.23 19.27 11.22
CA THR A 139 -13.94 17.99 10.57
C THR A 139 -12.50 17.55 10.83
N ILE A 140 -12.35 16.31 11.28
CA ILE A 140 -11.06 15.65 11.47
C ILE A 140 -10.97 14.37 10.64
N ILE A 141 -9.73 14.04 10.25
CA ILE A 141 -9.39 12.76 9.65
C ILE A 141 -8.24 12.15 10.43
N THR A 142 -8.35 10.87 10.78
CA THR A 142 -7.25 10.10 11.35
C THR A 142 -6.82 9.01 10.39
N THR A 143 -5.51 8.84 10.20
CA THR A 143 -4.96 7.81 9.31
C THR A 143 -4.07 6.84 10.07
N GLY A 144 -4.42 5.56 10.00
CA GLY A 144 -3.67 4.45 10.59
C GLY A 144 -3.18 3.46 9.52
N PRO A 145 -2.17 2.62 9.82
CA PRO A 145 -1.37 2.60 11.05
C PRO A 145 -0.43 3.81 11.18
N PRO A 146 0.07 4.15 12.38
CA PRO A 146 -0.28 3.57 13.67
C PRO A 146 -1.74 3.84 14.06
N HIS A 147 -2.44 2.84 14.58
CA HIS A 147 -3.88 2.94 14.90
C HIS A 147 -4.15 3.75 16.17
N SER A 148 -3.12 4.06 16.96
CA SER A 148 -3.21 5.05 18.05
C SER A 148 -3.80 6.39 17.59
N LEU A 149 -3.62 6.77 16.32
CA LEU A 149 -4.18 8.01 15.78
C LEU A 149 -5.70 7.99 15.73
N HIS A 150 -6.30 6.82 15.46
CA HIS A 150 -7.75 6.70 15.54
C HIS A 150 -8.27 6.89 16.97
N LEU A 151 -7.48 6.57 18.00
CA LEU A 151 -7.84 6.86 19.38
C LEU A 151 -7.82 8.36 19.69
N ILE A 152 -6.98 9.15 19.02
CA ILE A 152 -7.05 10.62 19.07
C ILE A 152 -8.39 11.09 18.53
N GLY A 153 -8.78 10.59 17.35
CA GLY A 153 -10.07 10.95 16.73
C GLY A 153 -11.27 10.54 17.58
N TYR A 154 -11.27 9.32 18.10
CA TYR A 154 -12.30 8.81 19.00
C TYR A 154 -12.47 9.71 20.24
N LYS A 155 -11.38 10.04 20.94
CA LYS A 155 -11.46 10.90 22.13
C LYS A 155 -11.90 12.33 21.80
N LEU A 156 -11.45 12.89 20.68
CA LEU A 156 -11.92 14.21 20.25
C LEU A 156 -13.42 14.23 19.97
N LYS A 157 -13.97 13.17 19.35
CA LYS A 157 -15.41 12.97 19.13
C LYS A 157 -16.17 12.80 20.45
N GLU A 158 -15.61 12.14 21.46
CA GLU A 158 -16.22 12.07 22.80
C GLU A 158 -16.33 13.46 23.46
N PHE A 159 -15.36 14.35 23.25
CA PHE A 159 -15.42 15.74 23.76
C PHE A 159 -16.30 16.66 22.92
N TYR A 160 -16.40 16.41 21.61
CA TYR A 160 -17.15 17.21 20.64
C TYR A 160 -18.01 16.29 19.77
N PRO A 161 -19.21 15.86 20.24
CA PRO A 161 -20.07 14.93 19.52
C PRO A 161 -20.45 15.39 18.09
N GLU A 162 -20.51 16.70 17.87
CA GLU A 162 -20.78 17.34 16.59
C GLU A 162 -19.61 17.25 15.59
N LEU A 163 -18.38 16.98 16.06
CA LEU A 163 -17.18 16.92 15.24
C LEU A 163 -17.29 15.80 14.20
N LYS A 164 -17.19 16.11 12.92
CA LYS A 164 -17.20 15.10 11.86
C LYS A 164 -15.86 14.37 11.81
N TRP A 165 -15.88 13.05 11.87
CA TRP A 165 -14.69 12.23 11.94
C TRP A 165 -14.67 11.13 10.88
N LEU A 166 -13.68 11.21 9.97
CA LEU A 166 -13.31 10.08 9.12
C LEU A 166 -12.11 9.32 9.71
N ALA A 167 -12.20 8.00 9.73
CA ALA A 167 -11.08 7.12 10.06
C ALA A 167 -10.58 6.39 8.79
N ASP A 168 -9.40 6.74 8.31
CA ASP A 168 -8.74 6.08 7.17
C ASP A 168 -7.86 4.93 7.65
N PHE A 169 -8.33 3.71 7.39
CA PHE A 169 -7.60 2.47 7.65
C PHE A 169 -6.85 2.09 6.38
N ARG A 170 -5.55 2.36 6.38
CA ARG A 170 -4.69 2.02 5.24
C ARG A 170 -4.33 0.54 5.21
N ASP A 171 -4.24 -0.02 6.40
CA ASP A 171 -4.13 -1.45 6.67
C ASP A 171 -5.17 -1.84 7.73
N PRO A 172 -5.63 -3.11 7.76
CA PRO A 172 -6.47 -3.61 8.83
C PRO A 172 -5.80 -3.55 10.20
N TRP A 173 -6.59 -3.42 11.26
CA TRP A 173 -6.05 -3.38 12.63
C TRP A 173 -5.88 -4.80 13.18
N THR A 174 -6.96 -5.55 13.38
CA THR A 174 -6.84 -6.92 13.95
C THR A 174 -6.71 -8.02 12.90
N GLN A 175 -7.12 -7.74 11.66
CA GLN A 175 -7.13 -8.72 10.57
C GLN A 175 -5.88 -8.68 9.69
N ILE A 176 -4.88 -7.87 10.04
CA ILE A 176 -3.64 -7.78 9.29
C ILE A 176 -2.87 -9.10 9.32
N SER A 177 -2.23 -9.47 8.21
CA SER A 177 -1.64 -10.80 8.03
C SER A 177 -0.62 -11.19 9.12
N TYR A 178 0.18 -10.23 9.59
CA TYR A 178 1.18 -10.45 10.63
C TYR A 178 0.63 -10.36 12.07
N HIS A 179 -0.68 -10.16 12.27
CA HIS A 179 -1.27 -10.02 13.60
C HIS A 179 -0.99 -11.25 14.49
N SER A 180 -1.04 -12.45 13.90
CA SER A 180 -0.72 -13.71 14.58
C SER A 180 0.75 -13.81 15.01
N GLU A 181 1.65 -13.03 14.42
CA GLU A 181 3.08 -13.04 14.75
C GLU A 181 3.41 -12.19 15.99
N LEU A 182 2.47 -11.37 16.47
CA LEU A 182 2.66 -10.46 17.61
C LEU A 182 2.67 -11.15 18.98
N LYS A 183 2.49 -12.48 19.03
CA LYS A 183 2.49 -13.29 20.27
C LYS A 183 1.57 -12.70 21.35
N LEU A 184 0.37 -12.32 20.93
CA LEU A 184 -0.62 -11.69 21.79
C LEU A 184 -1.16 -12.69 22.81
N THR A 185 -1.26 -12.23 24.05
CA THR A 185 -2.12 -12.86 25.06
C THR A 185 -3.58 -12.63 24.69
N SER A 186 -4.48 -13.46 25.24
CA SER A 186 -5.92 -13.31 25.03
C SER A 186 -6.46 -11.96 25.54
N PHE A 187 -5.85 -11.40 26.58
CA PHE A 187 -6.17 -10.05 27.06
C PHE A 187 -5.78 -8.97 26.05
N ALA A 188 -4.57 -9.05 25.49
CA ALA A 188 -4.11 -8.09 24.49
C ALA A 188 -4.97 -8.17 23.21
N GLN A 189 -5.22 -9.38 22.71
CA GLN A 189 -6.11 -9.63 21.58
C GLN A 189 -7.49 -8.99 21.79
N LYS A 190 -8.14 -9.27 22.93
CA LYS A 190 -9.45 -8.70 23.26
C LYS A 190 -9.41 -7.17 23.37
N SER A 191 -8.31 -6.61 23.88
CA SER A 191 -8.14 -5.15 23.96
C SER A 191 -8.05 -4.51 22.57
N HIS A 192 -7.31 -5.11 21.65
CA HIS A 192 -7.27 -4.65 20.25
C HIS A 192 -8.68 -4.68 19.61
N GLU A 193 -9.40 -5.80 19.74
CA GLU A 193 -10.75 -5.95 19.18
C GLU A 193 -11.75 -4.94 19.77
N ILE A 194 -11.69 -4.68 21.08
CA ILE A 194 -12.54 -3.67 21.73
C ILE A 194 -12.24 -2.28 21.17
N LEU A 195 -10.97 -1.91 21.05
CA LEU A 195 -10.57 -0.59 20.56
C LEU A 195 -10.89 -0.40 19.07
N GLU A 196 -10.66 -1.42 18.25
CA GLU A 196 -11.03 -1.42 16.82
C GLU A 196 -12.54 -1.22 16.68
N ARG A 197 -13.36 -1.99 17.39
CA ARG A 197 -14.82 -1.84 17.36
C ARG A 197 -15.27 -0.47 17.85
N LYS A 198 -14.61 0.12 18.86
CA LYS A 198 -14.92 1.49 19.32
C LYS A 198 -14.67 2.50 18.21
N VAL A 199 -13.53 2.42 17.53
CA VAL A 199 -13.22 3.32 16.41
C VAL A 199 -14.23 3.15 15.28
N LEU A 200 -14.44 1.92 14.82
CA LEU A 200 -15.32 1.62 13.69
C LEU A 200 -16.77 2.09 13.94
N LYS A 201 -17.30 1.89 15.15
CA LYS A 201 -18.69 2.25 15.49
C LYS A 201 -18.92 3.76 15.69
N ASN A 202 -17.87 4.52 16.03
CA ASN A 202 -18.02 5.92 16.42
C ASN A 202 -17.50 6.92 15.37
N ALA A 203 -16.75 6.47 14.37
CA ALA A 203 -16.42 7.29 13.22
C ALA A 203 -17.68 7.55 12.37
N ASP A 204 -17.85 8.79 11.90
CA ASP A 204 -18.97 9.13 11.01
C ASP A 204 -18.82 8.46 9.63
N ALA A 205 -17.57 8.21 9.21
CA ALA A 205 -17.24 7.31 8.11
C ALA A 205 -15.88 6.64 8.30
N VAL A 206 -15.76 5.43 7.78
CA VAL A 206 -14.51 4.67 7.70
C VAL A 206 -14.08 4.59 6.24
N ILE A 207 -12.81 4.87 5.96
CA ILE A 207 -12.20 4.67 4.64
C ILE A 207 -11.37 3.39 4.69
N ALA A 208 -11.64 2.49 3.75
CA ALA A 208 -10.83 1.30 3.51
C ALA A 208 -10.05 1.44 2.19
N THR A 209 -8.87 0.82 2.12
CA THR A 209 -8.05 0.78 0.91
C THR A 209 -8.37 -0.40 -0.01
N SER A 210 -9.19 -1.35 0.43
CA SER A 210 -9.62 -2.54 -0.32
C SER A 210 -11.12 -2.81 -0.15
N PHE A 211 -11.70 -3.61 -1.05
CA PHE A 211 -13.12 -3.97 -0.98
C PHE A 211 -13.38 -5.00 0.13
N THR A 212 -12.46 -5.95 0.29
CA THR A 212 -12.51 -6.98 1.33
C THR A 212 -12.45 -6.35 2.72
N ASP A 213 -11.54 -5.38 2.94
CA ASP A 213 -11.44 -4.69 4.23
C ASP A 213 -12.68 -3.82 4.50
N ALA A 214 -13.27 -3.24 3.47
CA ALA A 214 -14.52 -2.51 3.63
C ALA A 214 -15.66 -3.41 4.10
N GLU A 215 -15.80 -4.63 3.54
CA GLU A 215 -16.78 -5.60 4.02
C GLU A 215 -16.48 -6.04 5.45
N ASN A 216 -15.21 -6.27 5.77
CA ASN A 216 -14.79 -6.60 7.13
C ASN A 216 -15.16 -5.50 8.15
N TYR A 217 -14.90 -4.23 7.83
CA TYR A 217 -15.26 -3.12 8.73
C TYR A 217 -16.77 -2.98 8.91
N LYS A 218 -17.57 -3.21 7.85
CA LYS A 218 -19.04 -3.27 7.96
C LYS A 218 -19.46 -4.40 8.92
N ASN A 219 -18.89 -5.59 8.76
CA ASN A 219 -19.17 -6.75 9.62
C ASN A 219 -18.75 -6.52 11.09
N LEU A 220 -17.73 -5.70 11.33
CA LEU A 220 -17.30 -5.31 12.67
C LEU A 220 -18.17 -4.22 13.31
N GLY A 221 -19.06 -3.60 12.53
CA GLY A 221 -20.10 -2.68 12.99
C GLY A 221 -19.88 -1.23 12.59
N ALA A 222 -19.03 -0.94 11.60
CA ALA A 222 -18.91 0.42 11.06
C ALA A 222 -20.21 0.86 10.38
N GLY A 223 -20.70 2.06 10.74
CA GLY A 223 -21.97 2.59 10.22
C GLY A 223 -21.90 2.97 8.74
N ARG A 224 -20.83 3.64 8.32
CA ARG A 224 -20.57 4.00 6.92
C ARG A 224 -19.14 3.64 6.55
N VAL A 225 -18.97 2.90 5.46
CA VAL A 225 -17.65 2.47 4.96
C VAL A 225 -17.53 2.76 3.47
N GLU A 226 -16.47 3.47 3.10
CA GLU A 226 -16.17 3.85 1.72
C GLU A 226 -14.82 3.26 1.29
N VAL A 227 -14.76 2.75 0.05
CA VAL A 227 -13.50 2.24 -0.52
C VAL A 227 -12.83 3.34 -1.32
N ILE A 228 -11.72 3.86 -0.81
CA ILE A 228 -10.82 4.75 -1.54
C ILE A 228 -9.46 4.07 -1.58
N THR A 229 -9.16 3.40 -2.68
CA THR A 229 -7.91 2.64 -2.86
C THR A 229 -6.68 3.56 -2.87
N ASN A 230 -5.50 2.97 -2.92
CA ASN A 230 -4.33 3.69 -3.43
C ASN A 230 -4.51 4.01 -4.93
N GLY A 231 -3.56 4.76 -5.49
CA GLY A 231 -3.66 5.24 -6.86
C GLY A 231 -2.31 5.67 -7.43
N PHE A 232 -2.34 6.05 -8.70
CA PHE A 232 -1.18 6.51 -9.45
C PHE A 232 -1.24 8.03 -9.69
N GLU A 233 -0.09 8.67 -9.86
CA GLU A 233 -0.03 10.03 -10.42
C GLU A 233 -0.34 9.95 -11.90
N GLU A 234 -1.19 10.85 -12.40
CA GLU A 234 -1.56 10.82 -13.81
C GLU A 234 -0.30 10.87 -14.68
N PRO A 235 -0.13 9.91 -15.61
CA PRO A 235 1.02 9.94 -16.49
C PRO A 235 0.94 11.20 -17.34
N ASP A 236 2.10 11.78 -17.66
CA ASP A 236 2.17 12.87 -18.63
C ASP A 236 1.80 12.31 -20.01
N PHE A 237 0.51 12.38 -20.36
CA PHE A 237 -0.07 11.83 -21.59
C PHE A 237 0.50 12.48 -22.85
N ASN A 238 1.25 13.56 -22.72
CA ASN A 238 1.79 14.30 -23.85
C ASN A 238 2.91 13.58 -24.61
N ASN A 239 3.48 12.46 -24.09
CA ASN A 239 4.74 11.92 -24.64
C ASN A 239 4.89 10.38 -24.64
N SER A 240 3.88 9.61 -25.04
CA SER A 240 4.12 8.16 -25.19
C SER A 240 3.39 7.50 -26.35
N PHE A 241 3.97 7.59 -27.53
CA PHE A 241 3.85 6.50 -28.49
C PHE A 241 4.62 5.30 -27.91
N LYS A 242 3.95 4.14 -27.75
CA LYS A 242 4.65 2.90 -27.44
C LYS A 242 5.50 2.51 -28.64
N ILE A 243 6.81 2.54 -28.47
CA ILE A 243 7.76 1.99 -29.43
C ILE A 243 7.84 0.49 -29.16
N GLN A 244 7.72 -0.33 -30.21
CA GLN A 244 7.89 -1.78 -30.08
C GLN A 244 9.31 -2.08 -29.60
N ASN A 245 9.43 -2.78 -28.48
CA ASN A 245 10.72 -3.31 -28.05
C ASN A 245 11.18 -4.41 -29.00
N SER A 246 12.50 -4.57 -29.13
CA SER A 246 13.10 -5.69 -29.86
C SER A 246 12.90 -7.06 -29.19
N LYS A 247 12.45 -7.07 -27.93
CA LYS A 247 12.27 -8.27 -27.09
C LYS A 247 10.87 -8.29 -26.48
N PHE A 248 10.33 -9.49 -26.30
CA PHE A 248 9.12 -9.75 -25.53
C PHE A 248 9.47 -9.79 -24.04
N LYS A 249 9.35 -8.64 -23.37
CA LYS A 249 9.74 -8.48 -21.97
C LYS A 249 8.59 -8.73 -21.02
N ILE A 250 8.75 -9.67 -20.09
CA ILE A 250 7.92 -9.79 -18.89
C ILE A 250 8.70 -9.17 -17.73
N SER A 251 8.21 -8.08 -17.14
CA SER A 251 8.92 -7.41 -16.04
C SER A 251 8.16 -7.49 -14.71
N TYR A 252 8.92 -7.58 -13.62
CA TYR A 252 8.44 -7.43 -12.24
C TYR A 252 9.19 -6.29 -11.55
N SER A 253 8.48 -5.26 -11.07
CA SER A 253 9.06 -4.16 -10.28
C SER A 253 8.78 -4.32 -8.79
N GLY A 254 9.81 -4.14 -7.97
CA GLY A 254 9.80 -4.22 -6.50
C GLY A 254 10.45 -5.50 -5.95
N GLY A 255 10.29 -5.72 -4.65
CA GLY A 255 10.75 -6.95 -3.99
C GLY A 255 9.88 -8.16 -4.35
N LEU A 256 10.49 -9.27 -4.79
CA LEU A 256 9.84 -10.57 -4.88
C LEU A 256 10.44 -11.55 -3.87
N GLU A 257 9.62 -11.93 -2.90
CA GLU A 257 9.96 -12.86 -1.83
C GLU A 257 9.36 -14.24 -2.10
N PHE A 258 9.97 -15.27 -1.53
CA PHE A 258 9.55 -16.67 -1.66
C PHE A 258 8.04 -16.90 -1.40
N ALA A 259 7.46 -16.22 -0.41
CA ALA A 259 6.05 -16.40 -0.04
C ALA A 259 5.05 -15.97 -1.13
N ARG A 260 5.51 -15.25 -2.17
CA ARG A 260 4.71 -14.81 -3.32
C ARG A 260 5.25 -15.39 -4.63
N ASN A 261 6.05 -16.45 -4.57
CA ASN A 261 6.68 -17.03 -5.75
C ASN A 261 5.64 -17.65 -6.72
N PRO A 262 5.47 -17.13 -7.95
CA PRO A 262 4.46 -17.63 -8.87
C PRO A 262 4.99 -18.80 -9.70
N LEU A 263 5.12 -19.99 -9.09
CA LEU A 263 5.71 -21.18 -9.75
C LEU A 263 5.03 -21.55 -11.08
N VAL A 264 3.71 -21.33 -11.18
CA VAL A 264 2.95 -21.56 -12.42
C VAL A 264 3.42 -20.68 -13.59
N VAL A 265 3.97 -19.50 -13.33
CA VAL A 265 4.51 -18.64 -14.38
C VAL A 265 5.82 -19.19 -14.90
N TRP A 266 6.67 -19.72 -14.02
CA TRP A 266 7.95 -20.32 -14.43
C TRP A 266 7.74 -21.58 -15.26
N GLN A 267 6.80 -22.43 -14.84
CA GLN A 267 6.41 -23.63 -15.59
C GLN A 267 5.87 -23.27 -16.98
N ALA A 268 4.93 -22.33 -17.06
CA ALA A 268 4.37 -21.87 -18.33
C ALA A 268 5.45 -21.32 -19.30
N LEU A 269 6.44 -20.61 -18.77
CA LEU A 269 7.53 -20.04 -19.57
C LEU A 269 8.51 -21.11 -20.06
N ASP A 270 8.90 -22.07 -19.21
CA ASP A 270 9.75 -23.21 -19.61
C ASP A 270 9.09 -23.99 -20.76
N GLU A 271 7.80 -24.31 -20.63
CA GLU A 271 7.04 -24.99 -21.68
C GLU A 271 7.01 -24.19 -23.00
N LEU A 272 6.76 -22.87 -22.95
CA LEU A 272 6.75 -22.02 -24.16
C LEU A 272 8.11 -21.96 -24.85
N ILE A 273 9.20 -21.94 -24.07
CA ILE A 273 10.57 -21.90 -24.58
C ILE A 273 10.92 -23.21 -25.29
N GLN A 274 10.51 -24.35 -24.73
CA GLN A 274 10.73 -25.67 -25.32
C GLN A 274 9.89 -25.88 -26.59
N GLU A 275 8.67 -25.36 -26.63
CA GLU A 275 7.72 -25.56 -27.73
C GLU A 275 7.91 -24.55 -28.89
N ASN A 276 8.49 -23.38 -28.63
CA ASN A 276 8.58 -22.30 -29.62
C ASN A 276 9.96 -21.62 -29.60
N SER A 277 10.79 -21.94 -30.61
CA SER A 277 12.13 -21.37 -30.77
C SER A 277 12.15 -19.86 -31.06
N GLU A 278 11.10 -19.34 -31.70
CA GLU A 278 10.95 -17.90 -31.94
C GLU A 278 10.67 -17.17 -30.62
N PHE A 279 9.76 -17.71 -29.79
CA PHE A 279 9.49 -17.19 -28.45
C PHE A 279 10.76 -17.19 -27.60
N SER A 280 11.49 -18.30 -27.59
CA SER A 280 12.78 -18.43 -26.91
C SER A 280 13.76 -17.33 -27.36
N THR A 281 13.87 -17.06 -28.66
CA THR A 281 14.78 -16.01 -29.16
C THR A 281 14.35 -14.60 -28.76
N ASP A 282 13.04 -14.35 -28.68
CA ASP A 282 12.47 -13.04 -28.44
C ASP A 282 12.32 -12.71 -26.94
N PHE A 283 12.33 -13.70 -26.05
CA PHE A 283 11.91 -13.55 -24.65
C PHE A 283 13.00 -12.99 -23.71
N GLU A 284 12.58 -12.13 -22.77
CA GLU A 284 13.36 -11.70 -21.60
C GLU A 284 12.48 -11.61 -20.34
N LEU A 285 12.99 -12.08 -19.21
CA LEU A 285 12.39 -11.97 -17.89
C LEU A 285 13.15 -10.94 -17.04
N GLU A 286 12.54 -9.78 -16.80
CA GLU A 286 13.23 -8.65 -16.17
C GLU A 286 12.76 -8.40 -14.73
N PHE A 287 13.70 -8.36 -13.79
CA PHE A 287 13.45 -8.01 -12.39
C PHE A 287 14.06 -6.64 -12.05
N ILE A 288 13.19 -5.72 -11.63
CA ILE A 288 13.51 -4.34 -11.27
C ILE A 288 13.34 -4.19 -9.76
N GLY A 289 14.41 -4.43 -9.01
CA GLY A 289 14.40 -4.42 -7.55
C GLY A 289 15.06 -5.65 -6.95
N ASN A 290 14.60 -6.05 -5.76
CA ASN A 290 15.17 -7.15 -5.02
C ASN A 290 14.49 -8.49 -5.38
N LEU A 291 15.29 -9.49 -5.72
CA LEU A 291 14.83 -10.86 -5.97
C LEU A 291 15.41 -11.76 -4.89
N SER A 292 14.56 -12.44 -4.12
CA SER A 292 15.07 -13.40 -3.11
C SER A 292 15.76 -14.59 -3.77
N GLN A 293 16.83 -15.10 -3.14
CA GLN A 293 17.61 -16.21 -3.66
C GLN A 293 16.74 -17.46 -3.92
N GLU A 294 15.73 -17.70 -3.07
CA GLU A 294 14.83 -18.83 -3.23
C GLU A 294 13.97 -18.72 -4.49
N VAL A 295 13.55 -17.51 -4.86
CA VAL A 295 12.82 -17.28 -6.11
C VAL A 295 13.76 -17.41 -7.30
N GLU A 296 14.96 -16.83 -7.22
CA GLU A 296 15.97 -16.98 -8.27
C GLU A 296 16.30 -18.47 -8.54
N ASN A 297 16.49 -19.27 -7.49
CA ASN A 297 16.70 -20.71 -7.63
C ASN A 297 15.52 -21.41 -8.32
N SER A 298 14.28 -21.00 -8.04
CA SER A 298 13.11 -21.58 -8.71
C SER A 298 13.03 -21.23 -10.20
N ILE A 299 13.51 -20.05 -10.60
CA ILE A 299 13.62 -19.64 -12.01
C ILE A 299 14.67 -20.49 -12.71
N ILE A 300 15.84 -20.67 -12.08
CA ILE A 300 16.92 -21.53 -12.60
C ILE A 300 16.47 -22.98 -12.75
N ASN A 301 15.73 -23.51 -11.78
CA ASN A 301 15.20 -24.88 -11.81
C ASN A 301 14.13 -25.10 -12.90
N ASN A 302 13.59 -24.03 -13.49
CA ASN A 302 12.69 -24.07 -14.66
C ASN A 302 13.43 -23.66 -15.95
N ASN A 303 14.76 -23.83 -16.02
CA ASN A 303 15.58 -23.53 -17.21
C ASN A 303 15.51 -22.07 -17.70
N LEU A 304 15.11 -21.13 -16.85
CA LEU A 304 14.94 -19.72 -17.24
C LEU A 304 16.18 -18.85 -16.98
N SER A 305 17.33 -19.46 -16.63
CA SER A 305 18.54 -18.73 -16.24
C SER A 305 19.04 -17.78 -17.34
N ASP A 306 19.05 -18.22 -18.59
CA ASP A 306 19.58 -17.45 -19.71
C ASP A 306 18.68 -16.27 -20.12
N TYR A 307 17.44 -16.23 -19.61
CA TYR A 307 16.44 -15.21 -19.90
C TYR A 307 16.31 -14.18 -18.78
N LEU A 308 16.95 -14.42 -17.62
CA LEU A 308 16.79 -13.62 -16.42
C LEU A 308 17.68 -12.36 -16.43
N ILE A 309 17.06 -11.19 -16.48
CA ILE A 309 17.71 -9.89 -16.38
C ILE A 309 17.43 -9.25 -15.02
N LYS A 310 18.45 -9.08 -14.18
CA LYS A 310 18.34 -8.43 -12.87
C LYS A 310 18.87 -6.99 -12.92
N LYS A 311 18.01 -5.99 -12.76
CA LYS A 311 18.40 -4.56 -12.71
C LYS A 311 18.85 -4.10 -11.33
N GLY A 312 18.49 -4.83 -10.28
CA GLY A 312 18.74 -4.40 -8.90
C GLY A 312 17.87 -3.21 -8.49
N TYR A 313 18.27 -2.51 -7.42
CA TYR A 313 17.56 -1.32 -6.95
C TYR A 313 17.81 -0.12 -7.88
N VAL A 314 16.74 0.51 -8.34
CA VAL A 314 16.77 1.69 -9.22
C VAL A 314 15.93 2.83 -8.63
N SER A 315 16.09 4.04 -9.15
CA SER A 315 15.22 5.16 -8.75
C SER A 315 13.76 4.90 -9.15
N HIS A 316 12.80 5.53 -8.45
CA HIS A 316 11.38 5.39 -8.82
C HIS A 316 11.10 5.82 -10.27
N LYS A 317 11.68 6.96 -10.69
CA LYS A 317 11.59 7.44 -12.09
C LYS A 317 12.10 6.41 -13.09
N GLU A 318 13.26 5.83 -12.85
CA GLU A 318 13.83 4.79 -13.71
C GLU A 318 12.98 3.52 -13.72
N SER A 319 12.44 3.13 -12.55
CA SER A 319 11.51 2.00 -12.47
C SER A 319 10.28 2.20 -13.36
N ILE A 320 9.69 3.40 -13.36
CA ILE A 320 8.55 3.75 -14.23
C ILE A 320 8.91 3.61 -15.71
N GLU A 321 10.07 4.10 -16.14
CA GLU A 321 10.53 3.95 -17.53
C GLU A 321 10.72 2.48 -17.92
N LEU A 322 11.30 1.67 -17.02
CA LEU A 322 11.49 0.24 -17.27
C LEU A 322 10.15 -0.52 -17.40
N ILE A 323 9.19 -0.30 -16.50
CA ILE A 323 7.87 -0.97 -16.58
C ILE A 323 7.03 -0.50 -17.78
N LYS A 324 7.21 0.76 -18.22
CA LYS A 324 6.57 1.30 -19.42
C LYS A 324 7.13 0.65 -20.69
N ASN A 325 8.42 0.30 -20.65
CA ASN A 325 9.13 -0.42 -21.71
C ASN A 325 9.02 -1.95 -21.58
N SER A 326 8.17 -2.49 -20.70
CA SER A 326 7.85 -3.92 -20.71
C SER A 326 6.84 -4.24 -21.80
N THR A 327 6.68 -5.51 -22.17
CA THR A 327 5.53 -5.96 -22.96
C THR A 327 4.40 -6.36 -22.02
N LEU A 328 4.71 -7.21 -21.03
CA LEU A 328 3.79 -7.71 -20.02
C LEU A 328 4.35 -7.43 -18.62
N LEU A 329 3.48 -7.10 -17.67
CA LEU A 329 3.86 -6.81 -16.29
C LEU A 329 3.38 -7.91 -15.34
N LEU A 330 4.31 -8.50 -14.59
CA LEU A 330 4.01 -9.55 -13.62
C LEU A 330 3.66 -8.94 -12.26
N LEU A 331 2.50 -9.36 -11.74
CA LEU A 331 2.02 -9.04 -10.40
C LEU A 331 1.76 -10.36 -9.65
N THR A 332 2.16 -10.42 -8.38
CA THR A 332 1.91 -11.61 -7.55
C THR A 332 1.54 -11.23 -6.12
N ASN A 333 0.61 -12.01 -5.57
CA ASN A 333 0.16 -12.01 -4.19
C ASN A 333 0.43 -13.37 -3.53
N PHE A 334 0.34 -13.38 -2.20
CA PHE A 334 0.41 -14.63 -1.43
C PHE A 334 -0.68 -15.61 -1.90
N PRO A 335 -0.47 -16.93 -1.81
CA PRO A 335 -1.47 -17.91 -2.25
C PRO A 335 -2.65 -18.07 -1.27
N ASP A 336 -2.57 -17.48 -0.07
CA ASP A 336 -3.55 -17.71 0.99
C ASP A 336 -4.80 -16.84 0.87
N GLU A 337 -5.93 -17.36 1.36
CA GLU A 337 -7.24 -16.70 1.36
C GLU A 337 -7.25 -15.37 2.15
N LYS A 338 -6.40 -15.20 3.16
CA LYS A 338 -6.35 -13.96 3.96
C LYS A 338 -5.73 -12.82 3.15
N SER A 339 -5.04 -13.12 2.06
CA SER A 339 -4.43 -12.13 1.17
C SER A 339 -5.38 -11.53 0.12
N LYS A 340 -6.66 -11.98 0.04
CA LYS A 340 -7.64 -11.47 -0.95
C LYS A 340 -7.83 -9.96 -0.92
N GLY A 341 -7.77 -9.34 0.25
CA GLY A 341 -7.87 -7.88 0.41
C GLY A 341 -6.58 -7.11 0.08
N ILE A 342 -5.45 -7.80 -0.12
CA ILE A 342 -4.17 -7.13 -0.36
C ILE A 342 -4.12 -6.63 -1.80
N ILE A 343 -4.11 -5.31 -1.96
CA ILE A 343 -3.92 -4.64 -3.24
C ILE A 343 -2.51 -4.01 -3.26
N PRO A 344 -1.51 -4.63 -3.94
CA PRO A 344 -0.17 -4.07 -4.00
C PRO A 344 -0.16 -2.72 -4.73
N GLY A 345 0.54 -1.72 -4.19
CA GLY A 345 0.58 -0.38 -4.76
C GLY A 345 1.03 -0.32 -6.24
N LYS A 346 1.89 -1.25 -6.67
CA LYS A 346 2.41 -1.32 -8.05
C LYS A 346 1.33 -1.57 -9.11
N ILE A 347 0.18 -2.16 -8.73
CA ILE A 347 -0.93 -2.38 -9.69
C ILE A 347 -1.39 -1.06 -10.31
N PHE A 348 -1.40 0.02 -9.54
CA PHE A 348 -1.87 1.32 -10.02
C PHE A 348 -0.91 1.92 -11.04
N GLU A 349 0.39 1.79 -10.82
CA GLU A 349 1.42 2.26 -11.76
C GLU A 349 1.46 1.38 -13.01
N TYR A 350 1.30 0.06 -12.86
CA TYR A 350 1.20 -0.86 -13.99
C TYR A 350 -0.01 -0.53 -14.88
N MET A 351 -1.18 -0.26 -14.28
CA MET A 351 -2.35 0.16 -15.04
C MET A 351 -2.12 1.47 -15.80
N ALA A 352 -1.35 2.39 -15.20
CA ALA A 352 -1.02 3.67 -15.82
C ALA A 352 -0.11 3.54 -17.05
N THR A 353 0.67 2.47 -17.19
CA THR A 353 1.50 2.24 -18.38
C THR A 353 0.71 1.70 -19.58
N GLY A 354 -0.50 1.18 -19.34
CA GLY A 354 -1.31 0.48 -20.34
C GLY A 354 -0.71 -0.84 -20.81
N ASN A 355 0.32 -1.37 -20.13
CA ASN A 355 0.77 -2.74 -20.39
C ASN A 355 -0.22 -3.74 -19.79
N PRO A 356 -0.49 -4.87 -20.47
CA PRO A 356 -1.23 -5.96 -19.87
C PRO A 356 -0.53 -6.42 -18.60
N ILE A 357 -1.34 -6.77 -17.59
CA ILE A 357 -0.88 -7.30 -16.31
C ILE A 357 -1.19 -8.79 -16.24
N LEU A 358 -0.17 -9.60 -15.97
CA LEU A 358 -0.32 -11.00 -15.56
C LEU A 358 -0.31 -11.04 -14.04
N ALA A 359 -1.46 -11.28 -13.41
CA ALA A 359 -1.57 -11.32 -11.96
C ALA A 359 -1.81 -12.73 -11.44
N ILE A 360 -1.07 -13.12 -10.38
CA ILE A 360 -1.21 -14.42 -9.70
C ILE A 360 -1.58 -14.20 -8.22
N GLY A 361 -2.58 -14.93 -7.72
CA GLY A 361 -2.97 -14.85 -6.31
C GLY A 361 -4.10 -15.82 -5.93
N PRO A 362 -4.80 -15.63 -4.78
CA PRO A 362 -5.93 -16.47 -4.39
C PRO A 362 -7.18 -16.10 -5.21
N GLY A 363 -8.10 -17.04 -5.43
CA GLY A 363 -9.33 -16.75 -6.19
C GLY A 363 -10.26 -15.75 -5.49
N GLY A 364 -10.88 -14.83 -6.22
CA GLY A 364 -11.79 -13.83 -5.66
C GLY A 364 -11.10 -12.66 -4.95
N ALA A 365 -9.83 -12.40 -5.26
CA ALA A 365 -9.07 -11.29 -4.67
C ALA A 365 -9.52 -9.93 -5.22
N ASP A 366 -9.26 -8.86 -4.47
CA ASP A 366 -9.60 -7.51 -4.90
C ASP A 366 -8.79 -7.04 -6.12
N VAL A 367 -7.58 -7.60 -6.31
CA VAL A 367 -6.79 -7.41 -7.52
C VAL A 367 -7.54 -7.89 -8.77
N GLU A 368 -8.18 -9.07 -8.70
CA GLU A 368 -8.99 -9.64 -9.79
C GLU A 368 -10.15 -8.70 -10.16
N LYS A 369 -10.86 -8.17 -9.14
CA LYS A 369 -11.95 -7.20 -9.32
C LYS A 369 -11.47 -5.93 -10.03
N ILE A 370 -10.30 -5.40 -9.64
CA ILE A 370 -9.72 -4.19 -10.25
C ILE A 370 -9.37 -4.47 -11.72
N LEU A 371 -8.59 -5.52 -11.99
CA LEU A 371 -8.13 -5.84 -13.35
C LEU A 371 -9.29 -6.12 -14.29
N THR A 372 -10.32 -6.82 -13.84
CA THR A 372 -11.54 -7.08 -14.61
C THR A 372 -12.28 -5.79 -14.91
N LYS A 373 -12.47 -4.92 -13.91
CA LYS A 373 -13.18 -3.64 -14.08
C LYS A 373 -12.45 -2.71 -15.04
N THR A 374 -11.12 -2.65 -14.97
CA THR A 374 -10.30 -1.75 -15.80
C THR A 374 -9.87 -2.37 -17.12
N GLU A 375 -10.05 -3.68 -17.30
CA GLU A 375 -9.57 -4.44 -18.46
C GLU A 375 -8.05 -4.26 -18.70
N SER A 376 -7.30 -4.17 -17.61
CA SER A 376 -5.85 -3.90 -17.61
C SER A 376 -4.99 -5.15 -17.61
N GLY A 377 -5.59 -6.34 -17.60
CA GLY A 377 -4.85 -7.60 -17.55
C GLY A 377 -5.72 -8.79 -17.19
N SER A 378 -5.07 -9.90 -16.89
CA SER A 378 -5.69 -11.18 -16.52
C SER A 378 -5.21 -11.62 -15.15
N TYR A 379 -6.06 -12.35 -14.43
CA TYR A 379 -5.80 -12.86 -13.10
C TYR A 379 -5.93 -14.37 -13.08
N PHE A 380 -5.00 -15.05 -12.43
CA PHE A 380 -4.97 -16.51 -12.33
C PHE A 380 -4.64 -16.95 -10.91
N THR A 381 -5.07 -18.15 -10.55
CA THR A 381 -4.65 -18.80 -9.31
C THR A 381 -3.30 -19.51 -9.49
N HIS A 382 -2.70 -19.89 -8.37
CA HIS A 382 -1.46 -20.67 -8.31
C HIS A 382 -1.60 -22.11 -8.83
N GLN A 383 -2.73 -22.49 -9.43
CA GLN A 383 -2.99 -23.83 -9.99
C GLN A 383 -3.26 -23.83 -11.50
N GLN A 384 -3.31 -22.67 -12.14
CA GLN A 384 -3.78 -22.50 -13.53
C GLN A 384 -2.63 -22.37 -14.54
N ASN A 385 -1.71 -23.35 -14.56
CA ASN A 385 -0.54 -23.30 -15.44
C ASN A 385 -0.91 -23.18 -16.93
N SER A 386 -1.87 -23.99 -17.40
CA SER A 386 -2.27 -24.01 -18.81
C SER A 386 -2.90 -22.70 -19.28
N GLU A 387 -3.68 -22.05 -18.42
CA GLU A 387 -4.30 -20.76 -18.71
C GLU A 387 -3.27 -19.62 -18.72
N VAL A 388 -2.31 -19.65 -17.78
CA VAL A 388 -1.18 -18.70 -17.76
C VAL A 388 -0.37 -18.82 -19.05
N LYS A 389 -0.02 -20.05 -19.47
CA LYS A 389 0.68 -20.32 -20.74
C LYS A 389 -0.09 -19.78 -21.94
N SER A 390 -1.40 -20.07 -22.00
CA SER A 390 -2.26 -19.62 -23.09
C SER A 390 -2.29 -18.09 -23.18
N PHE A 391 -2.43 -17.42 -22.03
CA PHE A 391 -2.41 -15.96 -21.96
C PHE A 391 -1.06 -15.37 -22.41
N ILE A 392 0.07 -15.90 -21.94
CA ILE A 392 1.40 -15.43 -22.37
C ILE A 392 1.57 -15.62 -23.89
N SER A 393 1.13 -16.76 -24.44
CA SER A 393 1.17 -17.03 -25.88
C SER A 393 0.33 -16.02 -26.69
N GLU A 394 -0.86 -15.66 -26.19
CA GLU A 394 -1.71 -14.64 -26.82
C GLU A 394 -1.07 -13.25 -26.80
N GLU A 395 -0.50 -12.83 -25.67
CA GLU A 395 0.20 -11.55 -25.57
C GLU A 395 1.46 -11.52 -26.45
N TYR A 396 2.16 -12.64 -26.58
CA TYR A 396 3.29 -12.77 -27.52
C TYR A 396 2.84 -12.58 -28.97
N LYS A 397 1.75 -13.22 -29.39
CA LYS A 397 1.18 -13.04 -30.75
C LYS A 397 0.80 -11.58 -31.00
N LYS A 398 0.15 -10.92 -30.04
CA LYS A 398 -0.18 -9.48 -30.11
C LYS A 398 1.08 -8.64 -30.30
N TRP A 399 2.12 -8.89 -29.51
CA TRP A 399 3.40 -8.20 -29.62
C TRP A 399 4.06 -8.37 -30.99
N LYS A 400 4.08 -9.58 -31.58
CA LYS A 400 4.59 -9.80 -32.94
C LYS A 400 3.84 -8.99 -34.01
N THR A 401 2.53 -8.83 -33.82
CA THR A 401 1.68 -8.06 -34.75
C THR A 401 1.66 -6.56 -34.48
N ASN A 402 2.50 -6.04 -33.58
CA ASN A 402 2.50 -4.62 -33.18
C ASN A 402 1.16 -4.14 -32.60
N PHE A 403 0.39 -5.06 -32.01
CA PHE A 403 -0.86 -4.71 -31.36
C PHE A 403 -0.58 -4.20 -29.95
N PHE A 404 -0.87 -2.91 -29.71
CA PHE A 404 -0.82 -2.29 -28.40
C PHE A 404 -2.22 -1.85 -27.97
N LYS A 405 -2.66 -2.29 -26.79
CA LYS A 405 -3.90 -1.80 -26.19
C LYS A 405 -3.61 -0.44 -25.51
N ASN A 406 -4.40 0.57 -25.83
CA ASN A 406 -4.39 1.82 -25.07
C ASN A 406 -4.90 1.57 -23.65
N PRO A 407 -4.40 2.28 -22.63
CA PRO A 407 -4.95 2.20 -21.29
C PRO A 407 -6.45 2.49 -21.31
N SER A 408 -7.24 1.67 -20.61
CA SER A 408 -8.69 1.87 -20.50
C SER A 408 -9.00 3.18 -19.80
N SER A 409 -9.96 3.96 -20.30
CA SER A 409 -10.41 5.19 -19.62
C SER A 409 -10.92 4.93 -18.20
N LYS A 410 -11.31 3.68 -17.89
CA LYS A 410 -11.72 3.26 -16.56
C LYS A 410 -10.59 3.34 -15.52
N ILE A 411 -9.31 3.46 -15.92
CA ILE A 411 -8.22 3.61 -14.95
C ILE A 411 -8.21 4.99 -14.29
N HIS A 412 -8.77 6.03 -14.93
CA HIS A 412 -8.74 7.41 -14.41
C HIS A 412 -9.37 7.53 -13.02
N GLN A 413 -10.33 6.66 -12.68
CA GLN A 413 -10.94 6.63 -11.33
C GLN A 413 -9.94 6.29 -10.21
N TYR A 414 -8.77 5.75 -10.56
CA TYR A 414 -7.66 5.42 -9.65
C TYR A 414 -6.53 6.45 -9.69
N SER A 415 -6.66 7.54 -10.44
CA SER A 415 -5.70 8.63 -10.34
C SER A 415 -5.79 9.29 -8.97
N ARG A 416 -4.65 9.79 -8.46
CA ARG A 416 -4.61 10.47 -7.14
C ARG A 416 -5.57 11.65 -7.10
N LYS A 417 -5.75 12.37 -8.21
CA LYS A 417 -6.70 13.47 -8.33
C LYS A 417 -8.15 12.99 -8.22
N SER A 418 -8.55 11.99 -8.99
CA SER A 418 -9.92 11.40 -8.92
C SER A 418 -10.24 10.79 -7.57
N LEU A 419 -9.27 10.12 -6.93
CA LEU A 419 -9.44 9.59 -5.57
C LEU A 419 -9.60 10.72 -4.55
N THR A 420 -8.91 11.85 -4.74
CA THR A 420 -9.06 13.04 -3.88
C THR A 420 -10.42 13.70 -4.08
N GLU A 421 -10.92 13.75 -5.30
CA GLU A 421 -12.28 14.23 -5.58
C GLU A 421 -13.32 13.41 -4.82
N ARG A 422 -13.23 12.07 -4.90
CA ARG A 422 -14.12 11.17 -4.14
C ARG A 422 -14.00 11.38 -2.63
N LEU A 423 -12.79 11.57 -2.12
CA LEU A 423 -12.56 11.92 -0.71
C LEU A 423 -13.23 13.26 -0.35
N SER A 424 -13.13 14.27 -1.21
CA SER A 424 -13.72 15.58 -0.98
C SER A 424 -15.25 15.54 -0.93
N GLN A 425 -15.86 14.73 -1.80
CA GLN A 425 -17.30 14.47 -1.81
C GLN A 425 -17.74 13.78 -0.51
N LEU A 426 -16.97 12.79 -0.05
CA LEU A 426 -17.21 12.12 1.23
C LEU A 426 -17.16 13.11 2.40
N ILE A 427 -16.10 13.92 2.51
CA ILE A 427 -15.94 14.96 3.55
C ILE A 427 -17.09 15.96 3.50
N SER A 428 -17.58 16.32 2.31
CA SER A 428 -18.69 17.27 2.15
C SER A 428 -20.04 16.66 2.51
N SER A 429 -20.18 15.34 2.43
CA SER A 429 -21.41 14.60 2.76
C SER A 429 -21.60 14.25 4.23
N LEU A 430 -20.59 14.52 5.08
CA LEU A 430 -20.69 14.38 6.54
C LEU A 430 -21.29 15.63 7.17
#